data_AF-A0A7V6X0Q4-F1
#
_entry.id   AF-A0A7V6X0Q4-F1
#
_cell.length_a   1.000
_cell.length_b   1.000
_cell.length_c   1.000
_cell.angle_alpha   90.00
_cell.angle_beta   90.00
_cell.angle_gamma   90.00
#
_symmetry.space_group_name_H-M   'P 1'
#
loop_
_entity.id
_entity.type
_entity.pdbx_description
1 polymer ?
#
loop_
_entity_poly.entity_id
_entity_poly.type
_entity_poly.pdbx_seq_one_letter_code
_entity_poly.pdbx_strand_id
1 'polypeptide(L)'
;MCQNGIDFHGLILALEQLSGREELLKKDVESWAEYLLDQEVPEAAEELRKAIDALDKASESFSKALHELEHLHDNHGHDHHITATSFS
;
A
#
# COMPACT_ATOMS: atom_id res chain seq x y z
N MET A 1 0.15 18.85 25.57
CA MET A 1 -0.85 18.38 24.58
C MET A 1 -0.08 17.99 23.32
N CYS A 2 0.25 16.71 23.16
CA CYS A 2 0.94 16.21 21.98
C CYS A 2 -0.09 15.56 21.04
N GLN A 3 -0.92 16.38 20.39
CA GLN A 3 -1.73 15.97 19.24
C GLN A 3 -0.86 16.23 18.00
N ASN A 4 -0.13 15.22 17.56
CA ASN A 4 0.44 15.05 16.20
C ASN A 4 1.32 13.78 16.17
N GLY A 5 0.86 12.71 16.82
CA GLY A 5 1.45 11.39 16.56
C GLY A 5 0.88 10.94 15.22
N ILE A 6 1.72 10.88 14.18
CA ILE A 6 1.39 10.11 12.98
C ILE A 6 1.01 8.71 13.48
N ASP A 7 -0.23 8.29 13.24
CA ASP A 7 -0.67 6.94 13.58
C ASP A 7 -0.03 5.98 12.57
N PHE A 8 1.22 5.61 12.84
CA PHE A 8 2.01 4.70 12.01
C PHE A 8 1.27 3.37 11.78
N HIS A 9 0.56 2.90 12.81
CA HIS A 9 -0.26 1.69 12.70
C HIS A 9 -1.44 1.90 11.75
N GLY A 10 -2.15 3.02 11.88
CA GLY A 10 -3.21 3.39 10.94
C GLY A 10 -2.74 3.52 9.49
N LEU A 11 -1.52 4.02 9.26
CA LEU A 11 -0.93 4.13 7.92
C LEU A 11 -0.55 2.77 7.33
N ILE A 12 0.03 1.87 8.14
CA ILE A 12 0.32 0.49 7.75
C ILE A 12 -0.97 -0.23 7.34
N LEU A 13 -2.01 -0.18 8.18
CA LEU A 13 -3.31 -0.79 7.89
C LEU A 13 -3.95 -0.23 6.60
N ALA A 14 -3.79 1.07 6.36
CA ALA A 14 -4.29 1.70 5.14
C ALA A 14 -3.57 1.17 3.88
N LEU A 15 -2.25 1.01 3.95
CA LEU A 15 -1.45 0.45 2.85
C LEU A 15 -1.82 -1.01 2.58
N GLU A 16 -1.95 -1.85 3.61
CA GLU A 16 -2.37 -3.25 3.46
C GLU A 16 -3.76 -3.37 2.81
N GLN A 17 -4.72 -2.52 3.23
CA GLN A 17 -6.06 -2.49 2.65
C GLN A 17 -6.05 -2.04 1.19
N LEU A 18 -5.21 -1.06 0.84
CA LEU A 18 -5.05 -0.59 -0.54
C LEU A 18 -4.48 -1.70 -1.43
N SER A 19 -3.42 -2.40 -0.97
CA SER A 19 -2.84 -3.54 -1.70
C SER A 19 -3.84 -4.68 -1.90
N GLY A 20 -4.65 -5.02 -0.88
CA GLY A 20 -5.68 -6.05 -1.03
C GLY A 20 -6.79 -5.67 -2.03
N ARG A 21 -7.20 -4.40 -2.05
CA ARG A 21 -8.18 -3.89 -3.03
C ARG A 21 -7.61 -3.82 -4.45
N GLU A 22 -6.33 -3.51 -4.57
CA GLU A 22 -5.62 -3.46 -5.85
C GLU A 22 -5.63 -4.82 -6.54
N GLU A 23 -5.36 -5.91 -5.80
CA GLU A 23 -5.38 -7.28 -6.37
C GLU A 23 -6.77 -7.64 -6.93
N LEU A 24 -7.84 -7.29 -6.20
CA LEU A 24 -9.21 -7.50 -6.67
C LEU A 24 -9.51 -6.65 -7.91
N LEU A 25 -9.12 -5.37 -7.89
CA LEU A 25 -9.32 -4.47 -9.02
C LEU A 25 -8.58 -4.95 -10.27
N LYS A 26 -7.36 -5.47 -10.14
CA LYS A 26 -6.61 -6.04 -11.27
C LYS A 26 -7.36 -7.22 -11.90
N LYS A 27 -7.83 -8.18 -11.09
CA LYS A 27 -8.59 -9.33 -11.61
C LYS A 27 -9.86 -8.90 -12.34
N ASP A 28 -10.56 -7.90 -11.80
CA ASP A 28 -11.75 -7.35 -12.46
C ASP A 28 -11.38 -6.70 -13.80
N VAL A 29 -10.33 -5.86 -13.83
CA VAL A 29 -9.87 -5.19 -15.06
C VAL A 29 -9.34 -6.19 -16.11
N GLU A 30 -8.63 -7.23 -15.69
CA GLU A 30 -8.18 -8.33 -16.57
C GLU A 30 -9.38 -9.03 -17.21
N SER A 31 -10.39 -9.37 -16.41
CA SER A 31 -11.63 -10.01 -16.89
C SER A 31 -12.36 -9.13 -17.91
N TRP A 32 -12.42 -7.81 -17.66
CA TRP A 32 -12.99 -6.86 -18.61
C TRP A 32 -12.15 -6.74 -19.90
N ALA A 33 -10.83 -6.77 -19.79
CA ALA A 33 -9.95 -6.73 -20.96
C ALA A 33 -10.12 -7.98 -21.84
N GLU A 34 -10.21 -9.17 -21.23
CA GLU A 34 -10.52 -10.42 -21.94
C GLU A 34 -11.90 -10.35 -22.61
N TYR A 35 -12.92 -9.89 -21.90
CA TYR A 35 -14.25 -9.69 -22.48
C TYR A 35 -14.23 -8.75 -23.70
N LEU A 36 -13.49 -7.64 -23.62
CA LEU A 36 -13.39 -6.69 -24.74
C LEU A 36 -12.63 -7.26 -25.95
N LEU A 37 -11.66 -8.14 -25.72
CA LEU A 37 -11.00 -8.88 -26.80
C LEU A 37 -12.00 -9.81 -27.51
N ASP A 38 -12.84 -10.51 -26.74
CA ASP A 38 -13.89 -11.37 -27.28
C ASP A 38 -14.98 -10.57 -28.03
N GLN A 39 -15.20 -9.30 -27.67
CA GLN A 39 -16.10 -8.39 -28.37
C GLN A 39 -15.45 -7.70 -29.59
N GLU A 40 -14.23 -8.09 -29.98
CA GLU A 40 -13.49 -7.50 -31.11
C GLU A 40 -13.19 -6.00 -30.91
N VAL A 41 -13.00 -5.55 -29.66
CA VAL A 41 -12.61 -4.16 -29.30
C VAL A 41 -11.20 -4.13 -28.67
N PRO A 42 -10.14 -4.45 -29.44
CA PRO A 42 -8.79 -4.62 -28.90
C PRO A 42 -8.17 -3.32 -28.37
N GLU A 43 -8.53 -2.16 -28.91
CA GLU A 43 -7.99 -0.87 -28.43
C GLU A 43 -8.44 -0.58 -27.00
N ALA A 44 -9.69 -0.87 -26.67
CA ALA A 44 -10.21 -0.68 -25.31
C ALA A 44 -9.62 -1.69 -24.33
N ALA A 45 -9.42 -2.94 -24.76
CA ALA A 45 -8.73 -3.96 -23.96
C ALA A 45 -7.27 -3.55 -23.66
N GLU A 46 -6.57 -2.94 -24.63
CA GLU A 46 -5.21 -2.45 -24.46
C GLU A 46 -5.14 -1.28 -23.45
N GLU A 47 -6.11 -0.37 -23.47
CA GLU A 47 -6.19 0.70 -22.45
C GLU A 47 -6.41 0.13 -21.04
N LEU A 48 -7.20 -0.94 -20.89
CA LEU A 48 -7.36 -1.63 -19.61
C LEU A 48 -6.06 -2.30 -19.16
N ARG A 49 -5.28 -2.89 -20.08
CA ARG A 49 -3.96 -3.46 -19.77
C ARG A 49 -2.98 -2.40 -19.28
N LYS A 50 -2.97 -1.20 -19.89
CA LYS A 50 -2.17 -0.06 -19.39
C LYS A 50 -2.60 0.38 -17.99
N ALA A 51 -3.88 0.28 -17.67
CA ALA A 51 -4.37 0.57 -16.32
C ALA A 51 -3.86 -0.46 -15.29
N ILE A 52 -3.76 -1.74 -15.67
CA ILE A 52 -3.12 -2.78 -14.83
C ILE A 52 -1.65 -2.45 -14.57
N ASP A 53 -0.88 -2.08 -15.60
CA ASP A 53 0.52 -1.67 -15.45
C ASP A 53 0.68 -0.46 -14.52
N ALA A 54 -0.29 0.47 -14.52
CA ALA A 54 -0.29 1.61 -13.61
C ALA A 54 -0.59 1.17 -12.16
N LEU A 55 -1.48 0.20 -11.97
CA LEU A 55 -1.74 -0.40 -10.66
C LEU A 55 -0.50 -1.13 -10.13
N ASP A 56 0.22 -1.89 -10.95
CA ASP A 56 1.49 -2.53 -10.58
C ASP A 56 2.51 -1.53 -10.03
N LYS A 57 2.71 -0.41 -10.73
CA LYS A 57 3.61 0.67 -10.28
C LYS A 57 3.16 1.31 -8.97
N ALA A 58 1.84 1.47 -8.78
CA ALA A 58 1.30 1.94 -7.52
C ALA A 58 1.57 0.93 -6.39
N SER A 59 1.41 -0.37 -6.64
CA SER A 59 1.72 -1.46 -5.71
C SER A 59 3.16 -1.44 -5.24
N GLU A 60 4.10 -1.28 -6.18
CA GLU A 60 5.52 -1.17 -5.85
C GLU A 60 5.79 0.05 -4.97
N SER A 61 5.08 1.16 -5.22
CA SER A 61 5.21 2.38 -4.43
C SER A 61 4.66 2.19 -3.01
N PHE A 62 3.52 1.52 -2.86
CA PHE A 62 2.95 1.16 -1.56
C PHE A 62 3.84 0.19 -0.78
N SER A 63 4.42 -0.80 -1.45
CA SER A 63 5.33 -1.76 -0.84
C SER A 63 6.61 -1.09 -0.32
N LYS A 64 7.16 -0.13 -1.08
CA LYS A 64 8.30 0.69 -0.64
C LYS A 64 7.93 1.55 0.55
N ALA A 65 6.77 2.22 0.52
CA ALA A 65 6.31 3.02 1.64
C ALA A 65 6.08 2.18 2.90
N LEU A 66 5.50 0.99 2.76
CA LEU A 66 5.31 0.05 3.88
C LEU A 66 6.66 -0.35 4.47
N HIS A 67 7.61 -0.74 3.63
CA HIS A 67 8.95 -1.12 4.05
C HIS A 67 9.68 0.02 4.79
N GLU A 68 9.59 1.26 4.28
CA GLU A 68 10.15 2.44 4.95
C GLU A 68 9.49 2.70 6.32
N LEU A 69 8.18 2.50 6.42
CA LEU A 69 7.44 2.67 7.68
C LEU A 69 7.79 1.57 8.70
N GLU A 70 7.94 0.33 8.27
CA GLU A 70 8.41 -0.78 9.10
C GLU A 70 9.82 -0.49 9.65
N HIS A 71 10.73 -0.02 8.79
CA HIS A 71 12.08 0.39 9.22
C HIS A 71 12.08 1.56 10.22
N LEU A 72 11.20 2.55 10.03
CA LEU A 72 11.03 3.66 10.98
C LEU A 72 10.46 3.17 12.31
N HIS A 73 9.52 2.23 12.29
CA HIS A 73 8.95 1.63 13.48
C HIS A 73 10.00 0.84 14.27
N ASP A 74 10.82 0.03 13.59
CA ASP A 74 11.86 -0.79 14.22
C ASP A 74 13.02 0.07 14.78
N ASN A 75 13.42 1.14 14.10
CA ASN A 75 14.45 2.08 14.61
C ASN A 75 13.98 2.88 15.85
N HIS A 76 12.68 3.10 16.02
CA HIS A 76 12.12 3.72 17.22
C HIS A 76 11.85 2.73 18.36
N GLY A 77 11.86 1.42 18.10
CA GLY A 77 11.70 0.36 19.10
C GLY A 77 12.97 -0.01 19.88
N HIS A 78 14.13 0.54 19.50
CA HIS A 78 15.43 0.25 20.11
C HIS A 78 15.87 1.26 21.20
N ASP A 79 15.02 2.20 21.62
CA ASP A 79 15.33 3.14 22.71
C ASP A 79 14.69 2.67 24.02
N HIS A 80 15.15 1.50 24.51
CA HIS A 80 14.88 1.04 25.87
C HIS A 80 16.03 1.44 26.81
N HIS A 81 15.64 2.10 27.91
CA HIS A 81 16.39 2.45 29.13
C HIS A 81 17.02 3.85 29.22
N ILE A 82 16.21 4.84 29.62
CA ILE A 82 16.65 5.77 30.68
C ILE A 82 15.73 5.60 31.88
N THR A 83 16.26 4.90 32.88
CA THR A 83 15.73 4.81 34.24
C THR A 83 15.61 6.22 34.83
N ALA A 84 14.39 6.68 35.12
CA ALA A 84 14.15 7.83 35.99
C ALA A 84 13.33 7.37 37.20
N THR A 85 13.95 6.58 38.08
CA THR A 85 13.56 6.54 39.48
C THR A 85 14.11 7.81 40.13
N SER A 86 13.25 8.77 40.41
CA SER A 86 13.48 9.78 41.45
C SER A 86 12.20 9.99 42.26
N PHE A 87 12.06 9.17 43.29
CA PHE A 87 11.34 9.53 44.51
C PHE A 87 12.32 9.42 45.67
N SER A 88 12.81 10.57 46.14
CA SER A 88 13.12 10.97 47.53
C SER A 88 13.86 12.30 47.49
#